data_AF-A0A954YI75-F1
#
_entry.id   AF-A0A954YI75-F1
#
_cell.length_a   1.000
_cell.length_b   1.000
_cell.length_c   1.000
_cell.angle_alpha   90.00
_cell.angle_beta   90.00
_cell.angle_gamma   90.00
#
_symmetry.space_group_name_H-M   'P 1'
#
loop_
_entity.id
_entity.type
_entity.pdbx_description
1 polymer ?
#
loop_
_entity_poly.entity_id
_entity_poly.type
_entity_poly.pdbx_seq_one_letter_code
_entity_poly.pdbx_strand_id
1 'polypeptide(L)'
;MDTKFLPASTDPDEIQWIMQLASDFSSCDAYRQYALWLDKRDRQKADFIRAVERAFFDHRDAGSFPTPSSDDEVWLNSIGFRLLSGILELNLLSATKTIFTWTRPIVTIRTVSTDESSLPVGTSKFGGRPDVPDGFVWPKCNLGPMGFMGQIAFKDIRHSQATARFGLPADGLLLLFVFQGDGVQPGVVDRHGDHWREIEGLTRGIFVNGGTRLHRHTPEVELDEWNELLPCCALHMADGLDLPEAKDTEDAVLIAADEDWQVSDLRNKINQAEHWLMGYPVHGRTDNTSPGKDWTGLITLGSDNNLGWNWCDGEHLDVYIQRDSIIDGTFASIYGYAS
;
A
#
# COMPACT_ATOMS: atom_id res chain seq x y z
N MET A 1 -2.87 3.49 21.66
CA MET A 1 -2.02 2.44 21.07
C MET A 1 -1.14 3.14 20.06
N ASP A 2 0.14 2.80 20.00
CA ASP A 2 1.09 3.57 19.19
C ASP A 2 1.13 3.06 17.75
N THR A 3 1.38 3.98 16.82
CA THR A 3 1.72 3.65 15.43
C THR A 3 2.94 2.75 15.41
N LYS A 4 2.89 1.68 14.62
CA LYS A 4 4.00 0.73 14.53
C LYS A 4 4.10 0.10 13.14
N PHE A 5 5.34 -0.08 12.70
CA PHE A 5 5.66 -1.03 11.65
C PHE A 5 5.97 -2.39 12.28
N LEU A 6 5.35 -3.43 11.76
CA LEU A 6 5.55 -4.82 12.12
C LEU A 6 6.45 -5.43 11.04
N PRO A 7 7.77 -5.55 11.29
CA PRO A 7 8.65 -6.20 10.34
C PRO A 7 8.46 -7.72 10.38
N ALA A 8 8.73 -8.39 9.25
CA ALA A 8 8.72 -9.85 9.17
C ALA A 8 9.78 -10.54 10.05
N SER A 9 10.81 -9.79 10.46
CA SER A 9 11.79 -10.20 11.46
C SER A 9 12.38 -8.98 12.15
N THR A 10 12.88 -9.19 13.37
CA THR A 10 13.71 -8.19 14.08
C THR A 10 15.20 -8.45 13.92
N ASP A 11 15.60 -9.57 13.32
CA ASP A 11 16.99 -9.91 12.99
C ASP A 11 17.39 -9.24 11.65
N PRO A 12 18.35 -8.30 11.64
CA PRO A 12 18.79 -7.64 10.41
C PRO A 12 19.30 -8.60 9.34
N ASP A 13 19.90 -9.73 9.72
CA ASP A 13 20.39 -10.73 8.77
C ASP A 13 19.21 -11.49 8.12
N GLU A 14 18.15 -11.79 8.89
CA GLU A 14 16.94 -12.42 8.36
C GLU A 14 16.22 -11.49 7.39
N ILE A 15 16.16 -10.19 7.71
CA ILE A 15 15.57 -9.18 6.83
C ILE A 15 16.24 -9.23 5.45
N GLN A 16 17.57 -9.38 5.36
CA GLN A 16 18.26 -9.47 4.07
C GLN A 16 17.83 -10.72 3.27
N TRP A 17 17.65 -11.86 3.92
CA TRP A 17 17.14 -13.07 3.27
C TRP A 17 15.72 -12.90 2.74
N ILE A 18 14.85 -12.30 3.56
CA ILE A 18 13.46 -12.03 3.20
C ILE A 18 13.41 -11.05 2.01
N MET A 19 14.24 -10.00 2.01
CA MET A 19 14.37 -9.08 0.87
C MET A 19 14.88 -9.77 -0.39
N GLN A 20 15.83 -10.71 -0.25
CA GLN A 20 16.32 -11.49 -1.38
C GLN A 20 15.21 -12.37 -2.00
N LEU A 21 14.40 -13.03 -1.17
CA LEU A 21 13.25 -13.80 -1.66
C LEU A 21 12.23 -12.91 -2.38
N ALA A 22 11.88 -11.78 -1.78
CA ALA A 22 10.92 -10.85 -2.37
C ALA A 22 11.41 -10.19 -3.67
N SER A 23 12.72 -10.19 -3.93
CA SER A 23 13.29 -9.72 -5.19
C SER A 23 13.11 -10.70 -6.34
N ASP A 24 12.97 -12.00 -6.05
CA ASP A 24 12.78 -13.06 -7.04
C ASP A 24 12.16 -14.32 -6.41
N PHE A 25 10.82 -14.38 -6.42
CA PHE A 25 10.07 -15.55 -5.96
C PHE A 25 10.26 -16.80 -6.84
N SER A 26 10.91 -16.68 -8.00
CA SER A 26 11.22 -17.84 -8.86
C SER A 26 12.47 -18.59 -8.44
N SER A 27 13.25 -18.04 -7.51
CA SER A 27 14.56 -18.58 -7.12
C SER A 27 14.45 -19.69 -6.07
N CYS A 28 14.31 -20.93 -6.53
CA CYS A 28 14.41 -22.13 -5.71
C CYS A 28 15.70 -22.13 -4.83
N ASP A 29 16.83 -21.70 -5.39
CA ASP A 29 18.09 -21.61 -4.65
C ASP A 29 18.04 -20.60 -3.51
N ALA A 30 17.34 -19.47 -3.66
CA ALA A 30 17.17 -18.50 -2.58
C ALA A 30 16.38 -19.10 -1.40
N TYR A 31 15.29 -19.84 -1.67
CA TYR A 31 14.54 -20.56 -0.62
C TYR A 31 15.42 -21.58 0.11
N ARG A 32 16.23 -22.35 -0.63
CA ARG A 32 17.15 -23.35 -0.05
C ARG A 32 18.22 -22.70 0.83
N GLN A 33 18.82 -21.61 0.37
CA GLN A 33 19.84 -20.88 1.13
C GLN A 33 19.26 -20.26 2.39
N TYR A 34 18.06 -19.68 2.32
CA TYR A 34 17.37 -19.15 3.49
C TYR A 34 17.05 -20.24 4.52
N ALA A 35 16.53 -21.40 4.08
CA ALA A 35 16.30 -22.54 4.98
C ALA A 35 17.59 -23.04 5.65
N LEU A 36 18.70 -23.11 4.91
CA LEU A 36 20.01 -23.49 5.45
C LEU A 36 20.52 -22.47 6.48
N TRP A 37 20.29 -21.18 6.25
CA TRP A 37 20.64 -20.14 7.21
C TRP A 37 19.78 -20.25 8.49
N LEU A 38 18.50 -20.61 8.35
CA LEU A 38 17.55 -20.82 9.45
C LEU A 38 17.86 -22.06 10.29
N ASP A 39 18.51 -23.12 9.77
CA ASP A 39 18.76 -24.38 10.51
C ASP A 39 19.39 -24.18 11.89
N LYS A 40 20.24 -23.15 12.02
CA LYS A 40 20.97 -22.86 13.26
C LYS A 40 20.25 -21.86 14.18
N ARG A 41 19.11 -21.32 13.74
CA ARG A 41 18.40 -20.20 14.39
C ARG A 41 16.97 -20.55 14.73
N ASP A 42 16.25 -21.11 13.77
CA ASP A 42 14.86 -21.54 13.89
C ASP A 42 14.61 -22.73 12.97
N ARG A 43 14.70 -23.93 13.54
CA ARG A 43 14.50 -25.18 12.80
C ARG A 43 13.07 -25.34 12.28
N GLN A 44 12.08 -24.79 12.99
CA GLN A 44 10.68 -24.88 12.58
C GLN A 44 10.44 -24.05 11.33
N LYS A 45 10.93 -22.80 11.30
CA LYS A 45 10.92 -21.98 10.08
C LYS A 45 11.74 -22.62 8.96
N ALA A 46 12.91 -23.19 9.25
CA ALA A 46 13.72 -23.87 8.24
C ALA A 46 12.97 -25.02 7.57
N ASP A 47 12.32 -25.88 8.36
CA ASP A 47 11.55 -27.02 7.86
C ASP A 47 10.30 -26.56 7.10
N PHE A 48 9.67 -25.47 7.54
CA PHE A 48 8.56 -24.84 6.82
C PHE A 48 8.98 -24.33 5.43
N ILE A 49 10.07 -23.55 5.36
CA ILE A 49 10.59 -23.03 4.08
C ILE A 49 10.92 -24.16 3.09
N ARG A 50 11.52 -25.26 3.57
CA ARG A 50 11.77 -26.46 2.72
C ARG A 50 10.50 -27.13 2.25
N ALA A 51 9.45 -27.13 3.06
CA ALA A 51 8.17 -27.70 2.66
C ALA A 51 7.50 -26.83 1.59
N VAL A 52 7.51 -25.50 1.75
CA VAL A 52 7.04 -24.55 0.72
C VAL A 52 7.82 -24.71 -0.58
N GLU A 53 9.14 -24.75 -0.50
CA GLU A 53 10.02 -24.90 -1.67
C GLU A 53 9.72 -26.20 -2.43
N ARG A 54 9.69 -27.35 -1.75
CA ARG A 54 9.36 -28.63 -2.40
C ARG A 54 7.95 -28.65 -2.98
N ALA A 55 6.96 -28.12 -2.26
CA ALA A 55 5.58 -28.09 -2.73
C ALA A 55 5.45 -27.30 -4.03
N PHE A 56 6.09 -26.14 -4.12
CA PHE A 56 6.02 -25.27 -5.29
C PHE A 56 6.92 -25.71 -6.45
N PHE A 57 8.21 -25.95 -6.18
CA PHE A 57 9.20 -26.15 -7.23
C PHE A 57 9.31 -27.60 -7.70
N ASP A 58 9.20 -28.57 -6.78
CA ASP A 58 9.38 -29.99 -7.10
C ASP A 58 8.05 -30.67 -7.42
N HIS A 59 7.03 -30.50 -6.56
CA HIS A 59 5.75 -31.21 -6.69
C HIS A 59 4.76 -30.49 -7.59
N ARG A 60 4.74 -29.14 -7.56
CA ARG A 60 3.74 -28.31 -8.23
C ARG A 60 2.31 -28.69 -7.86
N ASP A 61 2.10 -28.98 -6.58
CA ASP A 61 0.82 -29.42 -6.03
C ASP A 61 0.43 -28.57 -4.81
N ALA A 62 -0.75 -27.95 -4.88
CA ALA A 62 -1.30 -27.15 -3.79
C ALA A 62 -1.53 -28.00 -2.52
N GLY A 63 -1.92 -29.27 -2.66
CA GLY A 63 -2.16 -30.17 -1.53
C GLY A 63 -0.88 -30.54 -0.75
N SER A 64 0.29 -30.29 -1.34
CA SER A 64 1.60 -30.54 -0.74
C SER A 64 2.11 -29.37 0.09
N PHE A 65 1.45 -28.20 0.08
CA PHE A 65 1.87 -27.05 0.87
C PHE A 65 1.73 -27.31 2.38
N PRO A 66 2.71 -26.88 3.20
CA PRO A 66 2.60 -27.00 4.64
C PRO A 66 1.51 -26.09 5.20
N THR A 67 0.78 -26.57 6.20
CA THR A 67 -0.09 -25.70 7.01
C THR A 67 0.78 -24.79 7.88
N PRO A 68 0.61 -23.46 7.83
CA PRO A 68 1.31 -22.55 8.72
C PRO A 68 1.00 -22.91 10.18
N SER A 69 2.06 -23.11 10.97
CA SER A 69 1.95 -23.34 12.42
C SER A 69 1.95 -22.05 13.24
N SER A 70 2.22 -20.91 12.60
CA SER A 70 2.34 -19.59 13.22
C SER A 70 1.28 -18.63 12.69
N ASP A 71 0.71 -17.82 13.58
CA ASP A 71 -0.12 -16.66 13.23
C ASP A 71 0.72 -15.47 12.68
N ASP A 72 1.97 -15.71 12.27
CA ASP A 72 2.90 -14.70 11.75
C ASP A 72 2.62 -14.41 10.28
N GLU A 73 1.47 -13.79 10.04
CA GLU A 73 0.99 -13.41 8.71
C GLU A 73 1.96 -12.49 7.97
N VAL A 74 2.66 -11.62 8.70
CA VAL A 74 3.65 -10.70 8.12
C VAL A 74 4.81 -11.49 7.52
N TRP A 75 5.35 -12.46 8.27
CA TRP A 75 6.42 -13.31 7.76
C TRP A 75 5.96 -14.15 6.57
N LEU A 76 4.78 -14.78 6.65
CA LEU A 76 4.22 -15.59 5.56
C LEU A 76 4.04 -14.80 4.27
N ASN A 77 3.52 -13.58 4.36
CA ASN A 77 3.39 -12.68 3.21
C ASN A 77 4.76 -12.30 2.64
N SER A 78 5.72 -11.98 3.51
CA SER A 78 7.04 -11.50 3.11
C SER A 78 7.89 -12.55 2.40
N ILE A 79 7.67 -13.84 2.68
CA ILE A 79 8.32 -14.96 1.98
C ILE A 79 7.53 -15.44 0.75
N GLY A 80 6.41 -14.78 0.41
CA GLY A 80 5.58 -15.12 -0.74
C GLY A 80 4.71 -16.38 -0.57
N PHE A 81 4.47 -16.86 0.65
CA PHE A 81 3.73 -18.11 0.87
C PHE A 81 2.34 -18.10 0.21
N ARG A 82 1.57 -17.02 0.41
CA ARG A 82 0.22 -16.88 -0.17
C ARG A 82 0.25 -16.74 -1.69
N LEU A 83 1.29 -16.11 -2.23
CA LEU A 83 1.51 -15.99 -3.67
C LEU A 83 1.77 -17.36 -4.29
N LEU A 84 2.74 -18.11 -3.75
CA LEU A 84 3.12 -19.42 -4.28
C LEU A 84 2.00 -20.45 -4.16
N SER A 85 1.33 -20.51 -2.99
CA SER A 85 0.18 -21.42 -2.80
C SER A 85 -1.00 -21.03 -3.68
N GLY A 86 -1.32 -19.74 -3.76
CA GLY A 86 -2.39 -19.22 -4.62
C GLY A 86 -2.17 -19.51 -6.10
N ILE A 87 -0.94 -19.41 -6.60
CA ILE A 87 -0.61 -19.78 -8.00
C ILE A 87 -1.00 -21.23 -8.29
N LEU A 88 -0.76 -22.16 -7.37
CA LEU A 88 -1.12 -23.56 -7.58
C LEU A 88 -2.62 -23.82 -7.42
N GLU A 89 -3.23 -23.27 -6.35
CA GLU A 89 -4.65 -23.46 -6.04
C GLU A 89 -5.56 -22.93 -7.16
N LEU A 90 -5.15 -21.84 -7.79
CA LEU A 90 -5.88 -21.17 -8.87
C LEU A 90 -5.42 -21.64 -10.26
N ASN A 91 -4.58 -22.68 -10.35
CA ASN A 91 -4.09 -23.26 -11.61
C ASN A 91 -3.32 -22.27 -12.53
N LEU A 92 -2.59 -21.31 -11.95
CA LEU A 92 -1.86 -20.23 -12.63
C LEU A 92 -0.39 -20.59 -12.97
N LEU A 93 -0.05 -21.88 -13.05
CA LEU A 93 1.32 -22.35 -13.31
C LEU A 93 1.90 -21.86 -14.64
N SER A 94 1.06 -21.72 -15.67
CA SER A 94 1.48 -21.22 -16.99
C SER A 94 1.86 -19.73 -16.97
N ALA A 95 1.22 -18.95 -16.08
CA ALA A 95 1.42 -17.51 -15.95
C ALA A 95 2.46 -17.13 -14.87
N THR A 96 3.03 -18.10 -14.16
CA THR A 96 3.90 -17.88 -12.99
C THR A 96 5.02 -16.86 -13.23
N LYS A 97 5.73 -16.95 -14.36
CA LYS A 97 6.82 -16.01 -14.69
C LYS A 97 6.30 -14.57 -14.81
N THR A 98 5.15 -14.40 -15.45
CA THR A 98 4.50 -13.10 -15.60
C THR A 98 4.01 -12.59 -14.25
N ILE A 99 3.35 -13.43 -13.46
CA ILE A 99 2.90 -13.10 -12.10
C ILE A 99 4.07 -12.59 -11.24
N PHE A 100 5.21 -13.28 -11.23
CA PHE A 100 6.39 -12.82 -10.49
C PHE A 100 6.96 -11.49 -11.00
N THR A 101 6.88 -11.24 -12.31
CA THR A 101 7.31 -9.96 -12.91
C THR A 101 6.42 -8.81 -12.46
N TRP A 102 5.12 -9.05 -12.32
CA TRP A 102 4.13 -8.05 -11.94
C TRP A 102 3.89 -7.96 -10.43
N THR A 103 4.35 -8.91 -9.63
CA THR A 103 4.23 -8.81 -8.17
C THR A 103 5.02 -7.61 -7.64
N ARG A 104 4.39 -6.75 -6.84
CA ARG A 104 5.05 -5.61 -6.19
C ARG A 104 5.01 -5.74 -4.67
N PRO A 105 6.10 -5.37 -3.96
CA PRO A 105 6.02 -5.16 -2.53
C PRO A 105 5.20 -3.91 -2.22
N ILE A 106 4.39 -3.99 -1.16
CA ILE A 106 3.59 -2.88 -0.63
C ILE A 106 3.82 -2.73 0.87
N VAL A 107 3.39 -1.60 1.43
CA VAL A 107 3.19 -1.49 2.88
C VAL A 107 1.70 -1.52 3.14
N THR A 108 1.19 -2.62 3.68
CA THR A 108 -0.19 -2.72 4.16
C THR A 108 -0.39 -1.83 5.37
N ILE A 109 -1.57 -1.24 5.50
CA ILE A 109 -1.91 -0.30 6.58
C ILE A 109 -3.26 -0.70 7.16
N ARG A 110 -3.29 -0.91 8.49
CA ARG A 110 -4.51 -1.10 9.26
C ARG A 110 -4.69 0.03 10.26
N THR A 111 -5.91 0.55 10.34
CA THR A 111 -6.25 1.64 11.25
C THR A 111 -6.63 1.12 12.63
N VAL A 112 -6.30 1.90 13.65
CA VAL A 112 -6.73 1.69 15.03
C VAL A 112 -7.17 3.03 15.60
N SER A 113 -8.47 3.17 15.88
CA SER A 113 -9.02 4.36 16.53
C SER A 113 -8.22 4.68 17.80
N THR A 114 -7.80 5.94 17.94
CA THR A 114 -6.90 6.36 19.02
C THR A 114 -7.15 7.80 19.40
N ASP A 115 -6.99 8.10 20.70
CA ASP A 115 -6.93 9.48 21.17
C ASP A 115 -5.67 10.14 20.61
N GLU A 116 -5.86 11.12 19.73
CA GLU A 116 -4.78 11.86 19.09
C GLU A 116 -3.77 12.44 20.09
N SER A 117 -4.22 12.86 21.28
CA SER A 117 -3.34 13.44 22.29
C SER A 117 -2.26 12.47 22.79
N SER A 118 -2.50 11.16 22.63
CA SER A 118 -1.52 10.11 22.95
C SER A 118 -0.45 9.90 21.87
N LEU A 119 -0.69 10.36 20.65
CA LEU A 119 0.24 10.17 19.53
C LEU A 119 1.36 11.23 19.52
N PRO A 120 2.64 10.83 19.48
CA PRO A 120 3.75 11.75 19.29
C PRO A 120 3.61 12.57 18.01
N VAL A 121 4.10 13.81 18.03
CA VAL A 121 4.14 14.66 16.82
C VAL A 121 5.10 14.05 15.79
N GLY A 122 4.68 14.02 14.53
CA GLY A 122 5.45 13.49 13.40
C GLY A 122 5.44 11.97 13.30
N THR A 123 4.44 11.30 13.89
CA THR A 123 4.17 9.87 13.70
C THR A 123 3.23 9.63 12.52
N SER A 124 3.26 8.46 11.89
CA SER A 124 2.25 8.14 10.87
C SER A 124 0.85 8.00 11.50
N LYS A 125 -0.17 8.60 10.87
CA LYS A 125 -1.57 8.55 11.32
C LYS A 125 -2.53 8.91 10.18
N PHE A 126 -3.77 8.45 10.26
CA PHE A 126 -4.88 8.91 9.42
C PHE A 126 -5.86 9.73 10.25
N GLY A 127 -6.48 10.73 9.61
CA GLY A 127 -7.34 11.72 10.25
C GLY A 127 -6.66 12.56 11.34
N GLY A 128 -7.47 13.24 12.15
CA GLY A 128 -7.00 14.18 13.16
C GLY A 128 -6.42 15.47 12.56
N ARG A 129 -5.50 16.09 13.29
CA ARG A 129 -4.79 17.32 12.91
C ARG A 129 -3.44 17.02 12.30
N PRO A 130 -3.03 17.63 11.18
CA PRO A 130 -1.71 17.40 10.62
C PRO A 130 -0.60 17.90 11.56
N ASP A 131 0.53 17.20 11.55
CA ASP A 131 1.77 17.69 12.15
C ASP A 131 2.60 18.41 11.08
N VAL A 132 2.80 19.72 11.24
CA VAL A 132 3.30 20.61 10.18
C VAL A 132 4.45 21.49 10.67
N PRO A 133 5.30 22.02 9.77
CA PRO A 133 6.32 22.99 10.13
C PRO A 133 5.73 24.35 10.51
N ASP A 134 6.56 25.21 11.12
CA ASP A 134 6.22 26.60 11.37
C ASP A 134 5.90 27.35 10.06
N GLY A 135 4.85 28.18 10.09
CA GLY A 135 4.40 28.93 8.91
C GLY A 135 3.62 28.12 7.88
N PHE A 136 3.15 26.92 8.22
CA PHE A 136 2.31 26.10 7.35
C PHE A 136 1.06 26.85 6.89
N VAL A 137 0.77 26.76 5.59
CA VAL A 137 -0.44 27.32 4.97
C VAL A 137 -1.37 26.18 4.62
N TRP A 138 -2.61 26.22 5.14
CA TRP A 138 -3.60 25.18 4.89
C TRP A 138 -3.89 25.01 3.38
N PRO A 139 -3.80 23.79 2.83
CA PRO A 139 -4.07 23.52 1.42
C PRO A 139 -5.49 23.90 0.98
N LYS A 140 -5.60 24.51 -0.19
CA LYS A 140 -6.87 24.84 -0.84
C LYS A 140 -6.81 24.48 -2.32
N CYS A 141 -7.96 24.08 -2.87
CA CYS A 141 -8.21 24.00 -4.30
C CYS A 141 -9.14 25.16 -4.73
N ASN A 142 -9.57 25.18 -5.99
CA ASN A 142 -10.47 26.22 -6.51
C ASN A 142 -11.88 26.18 -5.88
N LEU A 143 -12.27 25.05 -5.27
CA LEU A 143 -13.57 24.87 -4.62
C LEU A 143 -13.55 25.22 -3.13
N GLY A 144 -12.39 25.15 -2.48
CA GLY A 144 -12.27 25.47 -1.06
C GLY A 144 -11.05 24.85 -0.38
N PRO A 145 -10.96 24.99 0.96
CA PRO A 145 -10.00 24.29 1.79
C PRO A 145 -10.14 22.77 1.68
N MET A 146 -9.01 22.06 1.67
CA MET A 146 -8.99 20.61 1.54
C MET A 146 -9.00 19.95 2.92
N GLY A 147 -9.64 18.77 3.04
CA GLY A 147 -9.57 17.94 4.22
C GLY A 147 -8.23 17.23 4.36
N PHE A 148 -7.77 17.05 5.60
CA PHE A 148 -6.57 16.28 5.90
C PHE A 148 -6.90 14.79 5.99
N MET A 149 -6.31 13.99 5.10
CA MET A 149 -6.52 12.54 5.10
C MET A 149 -5.56 11.85 6.06
N GLY A 150 -4.29 12.26 6.06
CA GLY A 150 -3.32 11.62 6.93
C GLY A 150 -1.89 11.97 6.60
N GLN A 151 -1.00 11.36 7.37
CA GLN A 151 0.43 11.55 7.26
C GLN A 151 1.18 10.22 7.40
N ILE A 152 2.21 10.04 6.59
CA ILE A 152 3.11 8.87 6.63
C ILE A 152 4.52 9.37 6.90
N ALA A 153 5.08 8.95 8.04
CA ALA A 153 6.46 9.22 8.38
C ALA A 153 7.34 8.12 7.77
N PHE A 154 8.19 8.45 6.80
CA PHE A 154 8.96 7.43 6.09
C PHE A 154 9.96 6.69 6.98
N LYS A 155 10.41 7.32 8.08
CA LYS A 155 11.23 6.64 9.09
C LYS A 155 10.56 5.39 9.64
N ASP A 156 9.22 5.33 9.66
CA ASP A 156 8.45 4.20 10.20
C ASP A 156 8.53 3.00 9.25
N ILE A 157 8.71 3.23 7.95
CA ILE A 157 8.71 2.19 6.89
C ILE A 157 10.04 2.06 6.15
N ARG A 158 11.11 2.73 6.61
CA ARG A 158 12.41 2.78 5.93
C ARG A 158 13.08 1.42 5.68
N HIS A 159 12.64 0.39 6.40
CA HIS A 159 13.15 -0.98 6.29
C HIS A 159 12.20 -1.91 5.51
N SER A 160 11.09 -1.38 4.98
CA SER A 160 10.15 -2.17 4.19
C SER A 160 10.73 -2.54 2.82
N GLN A 161 10.22 -3.63 2.25
CA GLN A 161 10.55 -4.06 0.90
C GLN A 161 10.13 -3.01 -0.14
N ALA A 162 8.98 -2.35 0.10
CA ALA A 162 8.50 -1.28 -0.76
C ALA A 162 9.47 -0.09 -0.79
N THR A 163 10.02 0.32 0.36
CA THR A 163 11.02 1.40 0.42
C THR A 163 12.24 1.06 -0.42
N ALA A 164 12.78 -0.16 -0.26
CA ALA A 164 13.94 -0.60 -1.03
C ALA A 164 13.65 -0.71 -2.54
N ARG A 165 12.45 -1.16 -2.91
CA ARG A 165 12.05 -1.35 -4.31
C ARG A 165 11.84 -0.03 -5.05
N PHE A 166 11.17 0.93 -4.41
CA PHE A 166 10.74 2.17 -5.04
C PHE A 166 11.62 3.37 -4.72
N GLY A 167 12.61 3.21 -3.83
CA GLY A 167 13.49 4.29 -3.43
C GLY A 167 12.76 5.38 -2.63
N LEU A 168 11.83 4.97 -1.75
CA LEU A 168 11.14 5.92 -0.87
C LEU A 168 12.17 6.65 0.04
N PRO A 169 11.91 7.91 0.42
CA PRO A 169 12.79 8.62 1.35
C PRO A 169 13.05 7.82 2.63
N ALA A 170 14.26 7.89 3.18
CA ALA A 170 14.57 7.18 4.43
C ALA A 170 13.98 7.86 5.69
N ASP A 171 13.64 9.14 5.58
CA ASP A 171 13.04 9.98 6.63
C ASP A 171 12.22 11.11 5.98
N GLY A 172 11.46 11.84 6.79
CA GLY A 172 10.52 12.87 6.37
C GLY A 172 9.08 12.44 6.55
N LEU A 173 8.17 13.40 6.37
CA LEU A 173 6.74 13.23 6.57
C LEU A 173 5.99 13.61 5.30
N LEU A 174 5.27 12.65 4.72
CA LEU A 174 4.30 12.91 3.67
C LEU A 174 2.97 13.28 4.32
N LEU A 175 2.40 14.42 3.96
CA LEU A 175 1.05 14.85 4.33
C LEU A 175 0.15 14.74 3.10
N LEU A 176 -1.04 14.17 3.26
CA LEU A 176 -2.04 14.03 2.20
C LEU A 176 -3.30 14.83 2.52
N PHE A 177 -3.71 15.64 1.56
CA PHE A 177 -4.92 16.45 1.61
C PHE A 177 -5.78 16.17 0.38
N VAL A 178 -7.10 16.13 0.60
CA VAL A 178 -8.09 15.83 -0.43
C VAL A 178 -9.28 16.77 -0.27
N PHE A 179 -9.82 17.26 -1.38
CA PHE A 179 -11.08 17.99 -1.38
C PHE A 179 -12.25 17.04 -1.70
N GLN A 180 -13.31 17.12 -0.90
CA GLN A 180 -14.59 16.44 -1.13
C GLN A 180 -15.75 17.43 -1.03
N GLY A 181 -16.89 17.08 -1.61
CA GLY A 181 -18.11 17.89 -1.53
C GLY A 181 -19.32 17.08 -1.98
N ASP A 182 -20.51 17.69 -1.94
CA ASP A 182 -21.73 17.07 -2.43
C ASP A 182 -21.60 16.70 -3.92
N GLY A 183 -21.48 15.40 -4.20
CA GLY A 183 -21.24 14.87 -5.56
C GLY A 183 -19.84 15.13 -6.12
N VAL A 184 -18.87 15.52 -5.28
CA VAL A 184 -17.49 15.85 -5.67
C VAL A 184 -16.51 14.96 -4.90
N GLN A 185 -15.73 14.14 -5.63
CA GLN A 185 -14.60 13.39 -5.08
C GLN A 185 -13.37 13.52 -6.01
N PRO A 186 -12.14 13.24 -5.55
CA PRO A 186 -10.97 13.25 -6.43
C PRO A 186 -11.17 12.40 -7.67
N GLY A 187 -10.79 12.93 -8.84
CA GLY A 187 -10.92 12.24 -10.13
C GLY A 187 -12.36 12.04 -10.62
N VAL A 188 -13.38 12.36 -9.81
CA VAL A 188 -14.81 12.11 -10.11
C VAL A 188 -15.63 13.36 -9.83
N VAL A 189 -16.17 14.04 -10.85
CA VAL A 189 -17.14 15.11 -10.56
C VAL A 189 -18.30 15.33 -11.55
N ASP A 190 -19.43 15.58 -10.89
CA ASP A 190 -20.75 16.12 -11.22
C ASP A 190 -21.75 15.31 -12.06
N ARG A 191 -22.91 15.14 -11.43
CA ARG A 191 -24.10 14.41 -11.85
C ARG A 191 -25.09 15.38 -12.49
N HIS A 192 -24.64 16.19 -13.44
CA HIS A 192 -25.51 17.09 -14.22
C HIS A 192 -25.61 16.61 -15.68
N GLY A 193 -26.41 15.55 -15.89
CA GLY A 193 -26.69 14.96 -17.20
C GLY A 193 -25.73 13.82 -17.58
N ASP A 194 -25.47 13.65 -18.88
CA ASP A 194 -24.65 12.56 -19.45
C ASP A 194 -23.16 12.93 -19.64
N HIS A 195 -22.66 13.98 -18.98
CA HIS A 195 -21.31 14.51 -19.21
C HIS A 195 -20.47 14.54 -17.93
N TRP A 196 -19.49 13.64 -17.89
CA TRP A 196 -18.47 13.57 -16.85
C TRP A 196 -17.38 14.59 -17.14
N ARG A 197 -17.10 15.49 -16.18
CA ARG A 197 -15.94 16.38 -16.28
C ARG A 197 -15.13 16.32 -14.99
N GLU A 198 -13.93 15.79 -15.14
CA GLU A 198 -12.92 15.79 -14.09
C GLU A 198 -12.60 17.22 -13.62
N ILE A 199 -12.49 17.39 -12.30
CA ILE A 199 -11.96 18.61 -11.68
C ILE A 199 -10.54 18.31 -11.22
N GLU A 200 -9.59 19.00 -11.83
CA GLU A 200 -8.18 18.88 -11.49
C GLU A 200 -7.87 19.50 -10.11
N GLY A 201 -6.85 18.97 -9.45
CA GLY A 201 -6.27 19.59 -8.25
C GLY A 201 -7.06 19.35 -6.95
N LEU A 202 -7.88 18.30 -6.90
CA LEU A 202 -8.61 17.88 -5.69
C LEU A 202 -7.78 17.02 -4.74
N THR A 203 -6.52 16.71 -5.08
CA THR A 203 -5.59 15.94 -4.23
C THR A 203 -4.27 16.69 -4.12
N ARG A 204 -3.70 16.75 -2.92
CA ARG A 204 -2.43 17.45 -2.67
C ARG A 204 -1.54 16.72 -1.67
N GLY A 205 -0.30 16.51 -2.09
CA GLY A 205 0.78 15.94 -1.29
C GLY A 205 1.71 17.05 -0.85
N ILE A 206 2.15 16.99 0.40
CA ILE A 206 3.20 17.88 0.91
C ILE A 206 4.23 17.01 1.61
N PHE A 207 5.47 17.07 1.13
CA PHE A 207 6.59 16.41 1.78
C PHE A 207 7.35 17.38 2.67
N VAL A 208 7.51 17.00 3.94
CA VAL A 208 8.31 17.72 4.92
C VAL A 208 9.58 16.95 5.18
N ASN A 209 10.73 17.59 4.96
CA ASN A 209 12.04 16.97 5.13
C ASN A 209 12.27 16.47 6.57
N GLY A 210 13.00 15.37 6.70
CA GLY A 210 13.44 14.82 7.99
C GLY A 210 14.19 15.86 8.84
N GLY A 211 14.01 15.78 10.16
CA GLY A 211 14.61 16.71 11.13
C GLY A 211 13.93 18.08 11.22
N THR A 212 12.93 18.38 10.38
CA THR A 212 12.12 19.60 10.51
C THR A 212 11.36 19.60 11.83
N ARG A 213 11.36 20.73 12.53
CA ARG A 213 10.55 20.89 13.74
C ARG A 213 9.07 20.96 13.36
N LEU A 214 8.29 20.04 13.90
CA LEU A 214 6.86 19.95 13.67
C LEU A 214 6.08 20.35 14.92
N HIS A 215 4.85 20.81 14.70
CA HIS A 215 3.84 20.97 15.73
C HIS A 215 2.48 20.52 15.18
N ARG A 216 1.59 20.08 16.07
CA ARG A 216 0.23 19.70 15.68
C ARG A 216 -0.59 20.95 15.40
N HIS A 217 -1.18 21.04 14.21
CA HIS A 217 -1.83 22.26 13.74
C HIS A 217 -3.34 22.10 13.65
N THR A 218 -4.06 23.02 14.27
CA THR A 218 -5.51 23.16 14.12
C THR A 218 -5.76 24.10 12.93
N PRO A 219 -6.64 23.74 11.98
CA PRO A 219 -6.95 24.61 10.84
C PRO A 219 -7.44 25.98 11.32
N GLU A 220 -6.82 27.04 10.81
CA GLU A 220 -7.26 28.43 11.01
C GLU A 220 -8.32 28.86 9.98
N VAL A 221 -8.63 27.98 9.04
CA VAL A 221 -9.66 28.15 8.00
C VAL A 221 -10.93 27.42 8.40
N GLU A 222 -12.07 27.97 8.02
CA GLU A 222 -13.35 27.27 8.13
C GLU A 222 -13.36 26.10 7.14
N LEU A 223 -13.59 24.89 7.66
CA LEU A 223 -13.77 23.67 6.89
C LEU A 223 -15.27 23.38 6.83
N ASP A 224 -15.76 22.92 5.68
CA ASP A 224 -17.13 22.43 5.56
C ASP A 224 -17.26 21.00 6.10
N GLU A 225 -18.49 20.50 6.12
CA GLU A 225 -18.81 19.15 6.63
C GLU A 225 -18.16 18.01 5.84
N TRP A 226 -17.70 18.25 4.59
CA TRP A 226 -17.07 17.23 3.75
C TRP A 226 -15.54 17.21 3.91
N ASN A 227 -14.96 18.30 4.41
CA ASN A 227 -13.52 18.50 4.55
C ASN A 227 -13.08 18.75 6.00
N GLU A 228 -13.96 18.56 6.98
CA GLU A 228 -13.66 18.72 8.40
C GLU A 228 -12.61 17.71 8.91
N LEU A 229 -12.12 17.94 10.13
CA LEU A 229 -11.15 17.03 10.75
C LEU A 229 -11.83 15.72 11.11
N LEU A 230 -11.35 14.64 10.52
CA LEU A 230 -11.85 13.29 10.75
C LEU A 230 -11.28 12.68 12.05
N PRO A 231 -11.91 11.60 12.59
CA PRO A 231 -11.36 10.86 13.72
C PRO A 231 -9.91 10.42 13.49
N CYS A 232 -9.11 10.44 14.55
CA CYS A 232 -7.71 10.06 14.47
C CYS A 232 -7.52 8.55 14.62
N CYS A 233 -6.73 7.95 13.73
CA CYS A 233 -6.29 6.56 13.83
C CYS A 233 -4.77 6.45 13.84
N ALA A 234 -4.25 5.64 14.76
CA ALA A 234 -2.88 5.13 14.68
C ALA A 234 -2.79 4.10 13.55
N LEU A 235 -1.61 3.96 12.94
CA LEU A 235 -1.39 3.04 11.84
C LEU A 235 -0.57 1.83 12.28
N HIS A 236 -1.08 0.64 12.00
CA HIS A 236 -0.32 -0.60 12.08
C HIS A 236 0.07 -0.99 10.65
N MET A 237 1.37 -0.98 10.38
CA MET A 237 1.92 -1.17 9.05
C MET A 237 2.72 -2.46 8.95
N ALA A 238 2.71 -3.13 7.80
CA ALA A 238 3.50 -4.33 7.56
C ALA A 238 3.84 -4.51 6.08
N ASP A 239 4.92 -5.22 5.78
CA ASP A 239 5.22 -5.65 4.41
C ASP A 239 4.10 -6.55 3.86
N GLY A 240 3.78 -6.35 2.59
CA GLY A 240 2.83 -7.16 1.85
C GLY A 240 3.19 -7.23 0.37
N LEU A 241 2.38 -7.94 -0.40
CA LEU A 241 2.52 -8.07 -1.84
C LEU A 241 1.23 -7.66 -2.50
N ASP A 242 1.33 -7.09 -3.70
CA ASP A 242 0.19 -6.75 -4.54
C ASP A 242 0.43 -7.17 -5.98
N LEU A 243 -0.67 -7.37 -6.70
CA LEU A 243 -0.70 -7.69 -8.12
C LEU A 243 -1.62 -6.68 -8.83
N PRO A 244 -1.36 -6.38 -10.11
CA PRO A 244 -2.27 -5.56 -10.90
C PRO A 244 -3.56 -6.33 -11.19
N GLU A 245 -4.66 -5.61 -11.39
CA GLU A 245 -5.81 -6.14 -12.10
C GLU A 245 -5.49 -6.27 -13.60
N ALA A 246 -6.26 -7.05 -14.35
CA ALA A 246 -6.06 -7.20 -15.79
C ALA A 246 -6.08 -5.85 -16.55
N LYS A 247 -6.80 -4.85 -16.04
CA LYS A 247 -6.89 -3.51 -16.65
C LYS A 247 -5.69 -2.58 -16.36
N ASP A 248 -4.84 -2.95 -15.41
CA ASP A 248 -3.63 -2.19 -15.06
C ASP A 248 -2.45 -2.47 -16.00
N THR A 249 -2.58 -3.47 -16.87
CA THR A 249 -1.48 -4.01 -17.66
C THR A 249 -1.85 -4.21 -19.12
N GLU A 250 -0.83 -4.17 -19.99
CA GLU A 250 -0.92 -4.59 -21.40
C GLU A 250 -0.35 -6.01 -21.59
N ASP A 251 0.04 -6.70 -20.51
CA ASP A 251 0.63 -8.04 -20.57
C ASP A 251 -0.44 -9.08 -20.87
N ALA A 252 -0.46 -9.53 -22.14
CA ALA A 252 -1.42 -10.50 -22.63
C ALA A 252 -1.43 -11.82 -21.85
N VAL A 253 -0.30 -12.22 -21.22
CA VAL A 253 -0.27 -13.44 -20.40
C VAL A 253 -1.02 -13.23 -19.11
N LEU A 254 -0.87 -12.07 -18.46
CA LEU A 254 -1.58 -11.78 -17.22
C LEU A 254 -3.07 -11.56 -17.47
N ILE A 255 -3.42 -10.86 -18.56
CA ILE A 255 -4.80 -10.65 -18.98
C ILE A 255 -5.49 -12.00 -19.28
N ALA A 256 -4.84 -12.87 -20.06
CA ALA A 256 -5.39 -14.20 -20.36
C ALA A 256 -5.42 -15.12 -19.15
N ALA A 257 -4.52 -14.93 -18.17
CA ALA A 257 -4.53 -15.69 -16.94
C ALA A 257 -5.62 -15.23 -15.96
N ASP A 258 -6.16 -14.03 -16.12
CA ASP A 258 -7.31 -13.54 -15.35
C ASP A 258 -8.65 -13.94 -15.99
N GLU A 259 -8.63 -14.86 -16.96
CA GLU A 259 -9.83 -15.58 -17.38
C GLU A 259 -10.45 -16.25 -16.13
N ASP A 260 -11.76 -16.04 -15.93
CA ASP A 260 -12.49 -16.47 -14.72
C ASP A 260 -11.97 -15.87 -13.39
N TRP A 261 -11.40 -14.65 -13.41
CA TRP A 261 -11.00 -13.88 -12.23
C TRP A 261 -9.86 -14.49 -11.41
N GLN A 262 -9.08 -15.41 -11.98
CA GLN A 262 -8.06 -16.14 -11.22
C GLN A 262 -6.92 -15.23 -10.71
N VAL A 263 -6.47 -14.25 -11.49
CA VAL A 263 -5.43 -13.31 -11.04
C VAL A 263 -6.01 -12.33 -10.02
N SER A 264 -7.26 -11.91 -10.22
CA SER A 264 -8.01 -11.10 -9.26
C SER A 264 -8.20 -11.83 -7.92
N ASP A 265 -8.53 -13.12 -7.94
CA ASP A 265 -8.62 -13.97 -6.75
C ASP A 265 -7.26 -14.16 -6.09
N LEU A 266 -6.20 -14.30 -6.88
CA LEU A 266 -4.82 -14.34 -6.37
C LEU A 266 -4.46 -13.01 -5.68
N ARG A 267 -4.80 -11.87 -6.28
CA ARG A 267 -4.61 -10.53 -5.70
C ARG A 267 -5.32 -10.43 -4.34
N ASN A 268 -6.60 -10.79 -4.29
CA ASN A 268 -7.41 -10.79 -3.05
C ASN A 268 -6.85 -11.74 -1.98
N LYS A 269 -6.17 -12.82 -2.38
CA LYS A 269 -5.51 -13.73 -1.44
C LYS A 269 -4.23 -13.15 -0.85
N ILE A 270 -3.42 -12.45 -1.65
CA ILE A 270 -2.12 -11.89 -1.20
C ILE A 270 -2.26 -10.51 -0.55
N ASN A 271 -3.24 -9.72 -0.95
CA ASN A 271 -3.51 -8.38 -0.41
C ASN A 271 -4.95 -8.32 0.10
N GLN A 272 -5.09 -8.26 1.44
CA GLN A 272 -6.37 -8.17 2.14
C GLN A 272 -6.47 -6.87 2.95
N ALA A 273 -5.52 -5.96 2.77
CA ALA A 273 -5.51 -4.71 3.50
C ALA A 273 -6.55 -3.75 2.90
N GLU A 274 -7.20 -2.96 3.74
CA GLU A 274 -8.10 -1.89 3.29
C GLU A 274 -7.31 -0.69 2.75
N HIS A 275 -6.08 -0.50 3.22
CA HIS A 275 -5.21 0.60 2.84
C HIS A 275 -3.80 0.08 2.60
N TRP A 276 -3.08 0.65 1.63
CA TRP A 276 -1.67 0.32 1.43
C TRP A 276 -0.90 1.43 0.72
N LEU A 277 0.41 1.46 0.96
CA LEU A 277 1.36 2.31 0.24
C LEU A 277 2.01 1.52 -0.91
N MET A 278 2.21 2.20 -2.04
CA MET A 278 2.70 1.65 -3.31
C MET A 278 1.73 0.63 -3.93
N GLY A 279 2.22 -0.30 -4.76
CA GLY A 279 1.39 -1.35 -5.35
C GLY A 279 0.69 -0.92 -6.64
N TYR A 280 -0.53 -1.45 -6.82
CA TYR A 280 -1.42 -1.16 -7.94
C TYR A 280 -2.72 -0.54 -7.41
N PRO A 281 -3.38 0.31 -8.21
CA PRO A 281 -4.67 0.89 -7.82
C PRO A 281 -5.78 -0.17 -7.75
N VAL A 282 -6.93 0.20 -7.21
CA VAL A 282 -8.15 -0.59 -7.27
C VAL A 282 -9.10 0.07 -8.23
N HIS A 283 -9.72 -0.74 -9.07
CA HIS A 283 -10.64 -0.22 -10.04
C HIS A 283 -11.97 -0.95 -9.87
N GLY A 284 -12.86 -0.48 -8.99
CA GLY A 284 -14.13 -1.17 -8.82
C GLY A 284 -15.04 -1.01 -10.05
N ARG A 285 -15.31 0.24 -10.46
CA ARG A 285 -16.26 0.52 -11.57
C ARG A 285 -15.67 1.17 -12.80
N THR A 286 -14.37 1.45 -12.77
CA THR A 286 -13.70 2.26 -13.79
C THR A 286 -12.57 1.48 -14.45
N ASP A 287 -12.13 1.97 -15.61
CA ASP A 287 -10.91 1.49 -16.27
C ASP A 287 -9.67 2.06 -15.56
N ASN A 288 -8.50 1.91 -16.17
CA ASN A 288 -7.25 2.45 -15.64
C ASN A 288 -7.31 3.99 -15.51
N THR A 289 -7.25 4.48 -14.27
CA THR A 289 -7.35 5.89 -13.90
C THR A 289 -5.98 6.55 -13.68
N SER A 290 -4.88 5.83 -13.96
CA SER A 290 -3.54 6.41 -13.94
C SER A 290 -3.43 7.56 -14.96
N PRO A 291 -2.88 8.72 -14.58
CA PRO A 291 -2.69 9.84 -15.51
C PRO A 291 -1.72 9.56 -16.66
N GLY A 292 -0.95 8.47 -16.58
CA GLY A 292 -0.10 8.02 -17.68
C GLY A 292 0.98 7.05 -17.25
N LYS A 293 1.73 6.54 -18.23
CA LYS A 293 2.75 5.50 -18.04
C LYS A 293 3.85 5.85 -17.04
N ASP A 294 4.12 7.14 -16.79
CA ASP A 294 5.19 7.62 -15.90
C ASP A 294 4.73 7.81 -14.45
N TRP A 295 3.46 7.50 -14.18
CA TRP A 295 2.86 7.52 -12.85
C TRP A 295 2.87 6.13 -12.21
N THR A 296 2.84 6.10 -10.89
CA THR A 296 2.72 4.89 -10.09
C THR A 296 1.78 5.15 -8.91
N GLY A 297 1.11 4.11 -8.42
CA GLY A 297 0.37 4.19 -7.16
C GLY A 297 1.31 4.59 -6.03
N LEU A 298 0.91 5.62 -5.28
CA LEU A 298 1.57 6.08 -4.06
C LEU A 298 0.87 5.50 -2.84
N ILE A 299 -0.45 5.66 -2.74
CA ILE A 299 -1.24 5.15 -1.64
C ILE A 299 -2.67 4.86 -2.11
N THR A 300 -3.22 3.74 -1.67
CA THR A 300 -4.62 3.36 -1.83
C THR A 300 -5.30 3.44 -0.48
N LEU A 301 -6.41 4.16 -0.41
CA LEU A 301 -7.19 4.39 0.80
C LEU A 301 -8.59 3.81 0.62
N GLY A 302 -8.87 2.67 1.26
CA GLY A 302 -10.21 2.10 1.27
C GLY A 302 -11.20 2.92 2.09
N SER A 303 -12.48 2.60 1.93
CA SER A 303 -13.53 3.08 2.83
C SER A 303 -13.32 2.48 4.23
N ASP A 304 -13.38 3.31 5.27
CA ASP A 304 -12.98 2.94 6.63
C ASP A 304 -13.88 3.60 7.68
N ASN A 305 -14.62 2.77 8.41
CA ASN A 305 -15.55 3.19 9.44
C ASN A 305 -14.88 3.88 10.65
N ASN A 306 -13.62 3.55 10.96
CA ASN A 306 -12.88 4.21 12.04
C ASN A 306 -12.57 5.67 11.69
N LEU A 307 -12.40 5.97 10.40
CA LEU A 307 -12.08 7.29 9.87
C LEU A 307 -13.31 8.04 9.36
N GLY A 308 -14.45 7.36 9.21
CA GLY A 308 -15.62 7.90 8.52
C GLY A 308 -15.38 8.08 7.02
N TRP A 309 -14.38 7.39 6.44
CA TRP A 309 -14.12 7.44 5.01
C TRP A 309 -15.12 6.58 4.26
N ASN A 310 -15.72 7.17 3.23
CA ASN A 310 -16.56 6.47 2.30
C ASN A 310 -16.31 7.01 0.89
N TRP A 311 -15.57 6.25 0.10
CA TRP A 311 -15.25 6.57 -1.28
C TRP A 311 -16.30 5.90 -2.15
N CYS A 312 -17.07 6.68 -2.92
CA CYS A 312 -18.20 6.16 -3.69
C CYS A 312 -19.10 5.22 -2.86
N ASP A 313 -19.54 4.09 -3.45
CA ASP A 313 -20.36 3.07 -2.79
C ASP A 313 -19.50 2.09 -1.94
N GLY A 314 -18.51 2.60 -1.21
CA GLY A 314 -17.64 1.81 -0.33
C GLY A 314 -16.35 1.28 -0.98
N GLU A 315 -15.84 1.95 -2.01
CA GLU A 315 -14.62 1.59 -2.73
C GLU A 315 -13.38 2.29 -2.14
N HIS A 316 -12.46 2.74 -3.01
CA HIS A 316 -11.14 3.27 -2.63
C HIS A 316 -10.89 4.65 -3.26
N LEU A 317 -10.02 5.42 -2.61
CA LEU A 317 -9.29 6.53 -3.22
C LEU A 317 -7.87 6.05 -3.54
N ASP A 318 -7.55 6.00 -4.83
CA ASP A 318 -6.19 5.77 -5.31
C ASP A 318 -5.47 7.09 -5.53
N VAL A 319 -4.28 7.22 -4.95
CA VAL A 319 -3.41 8.37 -5.15
C VAL A 319 -2.17 7.93 -5.91
N TYR A 320 -1.90 8.61 -7.00
CA TYR A 320 -0.76 8.39 -7.89
C TYR A 320 0.28 9.48 -7.70
N ILE A 321 1.53 9.14 -8.03
CA ILE A 321 2.66 10.07 -8.08
C ILE A 321 3.52 9.79 -9.31
N GLN A 322 4.15 10.84 -9.86
CA GLN A 322 5.18 10.65 -10.88
C GLN A 322 6.41 9.94 -10.29
N ARG A 323 6.93 8.94 -10.98
CA ARG A 323 8.04 8.10 -10.45
C ARG A 323 9.28 8.93 -10.08
N ASP A 324 9.65 9.91 -10.90
CA ASP A 324 10.81 10.77 -10.65
C ASP A 324 10.61 11.65 -9.39
N SER A 325 9.36 12.03 -9.08
CA SER A 325 9.05 12.84 -7.88
C SER A 325 9.28 12.08 -6.57
N ILE A 326 9.22 10.73 -6.58
CA ILE A 326 9.57 9.91 -5.42
C ILE A 326 11.07 10.03 -5.15
N ILE A 327 11.88 9.85 -6.20
CA ILE A 327 13.35 9.86 -6.13
C ILE A 327 13.86 11.25 -5.73
N ASP A 328 13.28 12.29 -6.32
CA ASP A 328 13.66 13.68 -6.06
C ASP A 328 13.07 14.23 -4.75
N GLY A 329 12.16 13.49 -4.10
CA GLY A 329 11.51 13.88 -2.85
C GLY A 329 10.61 15.11 -2.97
N THR A 330 10.10 15.42 -4.16
CA THR A 330 9.35 16.66 -4.40
C THR A 330 7.85 16.54 -4.11
N PHE A 331 7.26 15.34 -4.18
CA PHE A 331 5.85 14.98 -3.85
C PHE A 331 4.76 16.00 -4.26
N ALA A 332 5.06 16.92 -5.18
CA ALA A 332 4.19 18.02 -5.56
C ALA A 332 3.21 17.63 -6.68
N SER A 333 3.57 16.61 -7.46
CA SER A 333 2.76 16.07 -8.55
C SER A 333 2.11 14.77 -8.10
N ILE A 334 1.01 14.92 -7.36
CA ILE A 334 0.13 13.80 -7.05
C ILE A 334 -1.24 13.98 -7.69
N TYR A 335 -1.89 12.87 -7.96
CA TYR A 335 -3.22 12.79 -8.55
C TYR A 335 -4.05 11.80 -7.74
N GLY A 336 -5.33 12.09 -7.48
CA GLY A 336 -6.19 11.14 -6.77
C GLY A 336 -7.45 10.84 -7.57
N TYR A 337 -7.89 9.60 -7.52
CA TYR A 337 -9.10 9.11 -8.15
C TYR A 337 -9.89 8.23 -7.17
N ALA A 338 -11.11 8.61 -6.85
CA ALA A 338 -12.05 7.78 -6.10
C ALA A 338 -12.75 6.82 -7.07
N SER A 339 -12.63 5.51 -6.86
CA SER A 339 -13.13 4.50 -7.81
C SER A 339 -14.60 4.15 -7.64
#